data_AF-A0A9D3Y4D7-F1
#
_entry.id   AF-A0A9D3Y4D7-F1
#
_cell.length_a   1.000
_cell.length_b   1.000
_cell.length_c   1.000
_cell.angle_alpha   90.00
_cell.angle_beta   90.00
_cell.angle_gamma   90.00
#
_symmetry.space_group_name_H-M   'P 1'
#
loop_
_entity.id
_entity.type
_entity.pdbx_description
1 polymer ?
#
loop_
_entity_poly.entity_id
_entity_poly.type
_entity_poly.pdbx_seq_one_letter_code
_entity_poly.pdbx_strand_id
1 'polypeptide(L)' 'MLFEWFITWRWLIFFRDLSQNRLRNISRATFRGLAKLRILDLSSNQLESIDDGSFEGMPDLYEL' A
#
# COMPACT_ATOMS: atom_id res chain seq x y z
N MET A 1 26.31 7.04 -17.87
CA MET A 1 25.11 7.58 -17.21
C MET A 1 23.97 6.55 -17.30
N LEU A 2 24.00 5.49 -16.47
CA LEU A 2 22.96 4.44 -16.46
C LEU A 2 22.79 3.77 -15.07
N PHE A 3 22.90 4.53 -13.98
CA PHE A 3 22.72 3.98 -12.62
C PHE A 3 21.49 4.50 -11.84
N GLU A 4 20.88 5.60 -12.28
CA GLU A 4 19.76 6.22 -11.55
C GLU A 4 18.44 5.46 -11.70
N TRP A 5 18.19 4.83 -12.85
CA TRP A 5 16.90 4.18 -13.14
C TRP A 5 16.58 3.04 -12.16
N PHE A 6 17.56 2.23 -11.77
CA PHE A 6 17.36 1.18 -10.78
C PHE A 6 17.02 1.72 -9.40
N ILE A 7 17.51 2.92 -9.05
CA ILE A 7 17.20 3.55 -7.77
C ILE A 7 15.74 4.01 -7.80
N THR A 8 15.32 4.74 -8.83
CA THR A 8 13.94 5.27 -8.92
C THR A 8 12.89 4.16 -8.92
N TRP A 9 13.13 3.08 -9.68
CA TRP A 9 12.20 1.95 -9.77
C TRP A 9 12.22 1.09 -8.51
N ARG A 10 13.33 1.06 -7.77
CA ARG A 10 13.40 0.41 -6.46
C ARG A 10 12.58 1.12 -5.39
N TRP A 11 12.18 2.37 -5.58
CA TRP A 11 11.24 3.02 -4.66
C TRP A 11 9.79 2.61 -4.95
N LEU A 12 9.43 2.37 -6.22
CA LEU A 12 8.08 1.97 -6.61
C LEU A 12 7.65 0.62 -6.01
N ILE A 13 8.57 -0.29 -5.70
CA ILE A 13 8.21 -1.56 -5.03
C ILE A 13 7.76 -1.37 -3.58
N PHE A 14 8.00 -0.19 -3.00
CA PHE A 14 7.59 0.16 -1.63
C PHE A 14 6.38 1.09 -1.59
N PHE A 15 5.97 1.63 -2.73
CA PHE A 15 4.81 2.51 -2.87
C PHE A 15 3.69 1.79 -3.62
N ARG A 16 2.49 1.78 -3.06
CA ARG A 16 1.30 1.27 -3.75
C ARG A 16 0.24 2.37 -3.77
N ASP A 17 -0.04 2.85 -4.97
CA ASP A 17 -1.21 3.68 -5.24
C ASP A 17 -2.41 2.78 -5.55
N LEU A 18 -3.40 2.79 -4.67
CA LEU A 18 -4.74 2.25 -4.90
C LEU A 18 -5.79 3.37 -4.89
N SER A 19 -5.35 4.63 -5.03
CA SER A 19 -6.25 5.77 -5.06
C SER A 19 -7.19 5.71 -6.26
N GLN A 20 -8.32 6.39 -6.14
CA GLN A 20 -9.30 6.53 -7.23
C GLN A 20 -9.87 5.19 -7.73
N ASN A 21 -9.91 4.20 -6.86
CA ASN A 21 -10.56 2.92 -7.10
C ASN A 21 -11.96 2.89 -6.46
N ARG A 22 -12.60 1.71 -6.50
CA ARG A 22 -13.93 1.49 -5.94
C ARG A 22 -13.88 0.50 -4.77
N LEU A 23 -12.80 0.55 -3.99
CA LEU A 23 -12.68 -0.29 -2.80
C LEU A 23 -13.74 0.15 -1.78
N ARG A 24 -14.46 -0.83 -1.23
CA ARG A 24 -15.51 -0.62 -0.23
C ARG A 24 -15.17 -1.23 1.11
N ASN A 25 -14.46 -2.35 1.12
CA ASN A 25 -14.12 -3.05 2.34
C ASN A 25 -12.66 -3.47 2.29
N ILE A 26 -11.94 -3.24 3.37
CA ILE A 26 -10.59 -3.77 3.59
C ILE A 26 -10.69 -4.80 4.70
N SER A 27 -10.39 -6.05 4.35
CA SER A 27 -10.29 -7.15 5.31
C SER A 27 -8.86 -7.33 5.84
N ARG A 28 -8.73 -8.05 6.96
CA ARG A 28 -7.43 -8.46 7.54
C ARG A 28 -6.48 -9.14 6.54
N ALA A 29 -7.01 -9.80 5.52
CA ALA A 29 -6.20 -10.51 4.53
C ALA A 29 -5.76 -9.64 3.33
N THR A 30 -6.35 -8.46 3.15
CA THR A 30 -6.20 -7.64 1.91
C THR A 30 -4.75 -7.31 1.59
N PHE A 31 -3.95 -6.99 2.60
CA PHE A 31 -2.55 -6.60 2.44
C PHE A 31 -1.58 -7.66 3.01
N ARG A 32 -2.06 -8.88 3.27
CA ARG A 32 -1.22 -9.95 3.80
C ARG A 32 -0.08 -10.25 2.83
N GLY A 33 1.15 -10.25 3.34
CA GLY A 33 2.36 -10.49 2.55
C GLY A 33 3.01 -9.23 1.97
N LEU A 34 2.38 -8.05 2.09
CA LEU A 34 2.98 -6.77 1.70
C LEU A 34 3.89 -6.19 2.80
N ALA A 35 4.73 -7.04 3.41
CA ALA A 35 5.52 -6.68 4.59
C ALA A 35 6.59 -5.60 4.32
N LYS A 36 6.92 -5.35 3.04
CA LYS A 36 7.88 -4.34 2.60
C LYS A 36 7.24 -3.07 2.06
N LEU A 37 5.92 -3.03 1.97
CA LEU A 37 5.24 -1.81 1.54
C LEU A 37 5.40 -0.73 2.61
N ARG A 38 5.71 0.47 2.16
CA ARG A 38 6.02 1.62 3.00
C ARG A 38 5.00 2.74 2.91
N ILE A 39 4.44 2.91 1.72
CA ILE A 39 3.42 3.91 1.43
C ILE A 39 2.26 3.23 0.72
N LEU A 40 1.05 3.46 1.20
CA LEU A 40 -0.18 2.95 0.62
C LEU A 40 -1.17 4.10 0.46
N ASP A 41 -1.51 4.50 -0.76
CA ASP A 41 -2.54 5.50 -0.98
C ASP A 41 -3.89 4.81 -1.23
N LEU A 42 -4.87 5.04 -0.36
CA LEU A 42 -6.26 4.57 -0.50
C LEU A 42 -7.25 5.70 -0.77
N SER A 43 -6.77 6.92 -1.01
CA SER A 43 -7.61 8.10 -1.20
C SER A 43 -8.57 7.94 -2.38
N SER A 44 -9.68 8.67 -2.36
CA SER A 44 -10.67 8.63 -3.45
C SER A 44 -11.25 7.23 -3.74
N ASN A 45 -11.33 6.36 -2.72
CA ASN A 45 -12.10 5.12 -2.75
C ASN A 45 -13.49 5.33 -2.12
N GLN A 46 -14.28 4.25 -2.04
CA GLN A 46 -15.63 4.23 -1.47
C GLN A 46 -15.66 3.39 -0.19
N LEU A 47 -14.62 3.53 0.65
CA LEU A 47 -14.42 2.68 1.82
C LEU A 47 -15.56 2.86 2.83
N GLU A 48 -16.31 1.79 3.04
CA GLU A 48 -17.41 1.65 3.99
C GLU A 48 -16.94 0.95 5.28
N SER A 49 -15.97 0.01 5.18
CA SER A 49 -15.39 -0.63 6.37
C SER A 49 -13.92 -1.01 6.21
N ILE A 50 -13.20 -1.00 7.32
CA ILE A 50 -11.84 -1.51 7.46
C ILE A 50 -11.83 -2.41 8.69
N ASP A 51 -11.49 -3.69 8.53
CA ASP A 51 -11.43 -4.65 9.63
C ASP A 51 -10.27 -4.32 10.58
N ASP A 52 -10.46 -4.55 11.86
CA ASP A 52 -9.39 -4.43 12.85
C ASP A 52 -8.21 -5.35 12.51
N GLY A 53 -7.02 -4.75 12.47
CA GLY A 53 -5.79 -5.43 12.11
C GLY A 53 -5.56 -5.59 10.61
N SER A 54 -6.30 -4.87 9.75
CA SER A 54 -6.07 -4.83 8.29
C SER A 54 -4.65 -4.49 7.87
N PHE A 55 -3.88 -3.83 8.74
CA PHE A 55 -2.50 -3.42 8.51
C PHE A 55 -1.46 -4.14 9.40
N GLU A 56 -1.86 -5.11 10.23
CA GLU A 56 -0.96 -5.83 11.17
C GLU A 56 0.21 -6.55 10.45
N GLY A 57 0.04 -6.92 9.18
CA GLY A 57 1.06 -7.58 8.37
C GLY A 57 2.04 -6.65 7.65
N MET A 58 1.99 -5.34 7.92
CA MET A 58 2.73 -4.31 7.18
C MET A 58 3.67 -3.51 8.12
N PRO A 59 4.72 -4.14 8.69
CA PRO A 59 5.57 -3.51 9.70
C PRO A 59 6.40 -2.33 9.18
N ASP A 60 6.64 -2.26 7.87
CA ASP A 60 7.42 -1.19 7.23
C ASP A 60 6.52 -0.01 6.74
N LEU A 61 5.18 -0.10 6.92
CA LEU A 61 4.22 0.95 6.53
C LEU A 61 4.39 2.18 7.42
N TYR A 62 4.65 3.33 6.80
CA TYR A 62 4.81 4.60 7.52
C TYR A 62 3.85 5.70 7.05
N GLU A 63 3.25 5.55 5.86
CA GLU A 63 2.32 6.53 5.27
C GLU A 63 1.13 5.79 4.63
N LEU A 64 -0.08 6.25 4.95
CA LEU A 64 -1.38 5.66 4.58
C LEU A 64 -2.36 6.75 4.11
#